data_AF-A0A399HT86-F1
#
_entry.id   AF-A0A399HT86-F1
#
_cell.length_a   1.000
_cell.length_b   1.000
_cell.length_c   1.000
_cell.angle_alpha   90.00
_cell.angle_beta   90.00
_cell.angle_gamma   90.00
#
_symmetry.space_group_name_H-M   'P 1'
#
loop_
_entity.id
_entity.type
_entity.pdbx_description
1 polymer ?
#
loop_
_entity_poly.entity_id
_entity_poly.type
_entity_poly.pdbx_seq_one_letter_code
_entity_poly.pdbx_strand_id
1 'polypeptide(L)'
;MGKRVLNNDTSRRYPVYGLPRLLLRFATGTTMWVSSAAASTSILALQPHPSGNDVLRRWQSFVTQRVKDIPDSILFTSIALCSALYAASCMHIYCTAPRPVAIVLTACILLVFLETVWNGLDVTPVERLAVVLPTMIDFGLSWILVHHSRKLPDLVLEGRKSEV
;
A
#
# COMPACT_ATOMS: atom_id res chain seq x y z
N MET A 1 53.72 -25.01 24.10
CA MET A 1 53.00 -24.72 25.37
C MET A 1 52.81 -23.22 25.49
N GLY A 2 51.64 -22.60 25.50
CA GLY A 2 50.25 -22.99 25.29
C GLY A 2 49.49 -21.68 25.15
N LYS A 3 48.93 -21.39 23.97
CA LYS A 3 48.11 -20.19 23.75
C LYS A 3 46.82 -20.38 24.55
N ARG A 4 46.65 -19.60 25.63
CA ARG A 4 45.36 -19.48 26.30
C ARG A 4 44.42 -18.71 25.37
N VAL A 5 43.67 -19.47 24.58
CA VAL A 5 42.46 -19.01 23.91
C VAL A 5 41.46 -18.75 25.03
N LEU A 6 41.28 -17.47 25.36
CA LEU A 6 40.19 -17.04 26.23
C LEU A 6 38.91 -17.21 25.40
N ASN A 7 38.19 -18.29 25.65
CA ASN A 7 36.84 -18.52 25.13
C ASN A 7 35.99 -17.32 25.52
N ASN A 8 35.72 -16.46 24.55
CA ASN A 8 34.72 -15.41 24.71
C ASN A 8 33.37 -16.06 24.41
N ASP A 9 32.77 -16.60 25.46
CA ASP A 9 31.42 -17.15 25.49
C ASP A 9 30.42 -16.01 25.22
N THR A 10 30.35 -15.59 23.96
CA THR A 10 29.43 -14.56 23.50
C THR A 10 28.16 -15.26 23.06
N SER A 11 27.25 -15.38 24.03
CA SER A 11 25.80 -15.34 23.88
C SER A 11 25.34 -15.36 22.42
N ARG A 12 25.08 -16.56 21.92
CA ARG A 12 24.51 -16.82 20.59
C ARG A 12 23.08 -16.30 20.56
N ARG A 13 22.88 -14.99 20.43
CA ARG A 13 21.57 -14.39 20.17
C ARG A 13 21.23 -14.64 18.71
N TYR A 14 20.29 -15.55 18.48
CA TYR A 14 19.62 -15.72 17.20
C TYR A 14 19.09 -14.37 16.68
N PRO A 15 19.06 -14.13 15.35
CA PRO A 15 18.56 -12.88 14.80
C PRO A 15 17.03 -12.87 14.85
N VAL A 16 16.46 -12.43 15.97
CA VAL A 16 15.01 -12.21 16.17
C VAL A 16 14.49 -10.97 15.39
N TYR A 17 15.35 -10.29 14.63
CA TYR A 17 15.03 -9.04 13.93
C TYR A 17 14.33 -9.20 12.56
N GLY A 18 14.19 -10.42 12.03
CA GLY A 18 13.57 -10.65 10.71
C GLY A 18 12.04 -10.65 10.71
N LEU A 19 11.43 -11.27 11.72
CA LEU A 19 9.97 -11.44 11.85
C LEU A 19 9.23 -10.11 12.12
N PRO A 20 9.70 -9.20 13.00
CA PRO A 20 9.02 -7.93 13.25
C PRO A 20 8.96 -7.05 12.00
N ARG A 21 10.00 -7.11 11.15
CA ARG A 21 10.10 -6.29 9.94
C ARG A 21 9.16 -6.78 8.83
N LEU A 22 8.94 -8.09 8.72
CA LEU A 22 7.96 -8.68 7.80
C LEU A 22 6.53 -8.37 8.23
N LEU A 23 6.24 -8.53 9.53
CA LEU A 23 4.92 -8.19 10.09
C LEU A 23 4.60 -6.70 9.93
N LEU A 24 5.57 -5.82 10.18
CA LEU A 24 5.41 -4.38 9.97
C LEU A 24 5.10 -4.06 8.50
N ARG A 25 5.82 -4.66 7.54
CA ARG A 25 5.55 -4.46 6.11
C ARG A 25 4.18 -4.96 5.69
N PHE A 26 3.75 -6.11 6.21
CA PHE A 26 2.43 -6.64 5.97
C PHE A 26 1.34 -5.73 6.56
N ALA A 27 1.52 -5.27 7.80
CA ALA A 27 0.62 -4.33 8.45
C ALA A 27 0.53 -3.01 7.66
N THR A 28 1.66 -2.43 7.23
CA THR A 28 1.66 -1.22 6.39
C THR A 28 0.91 -1.44 5.08
N GLY A 29 1.14 -2.56 4.39
CA GLY A 29 0.42 -2.89 3.16
C GLY A 29 -1.09 -3.03 3.39
N THR A 30 -1.49 -3.75 4.44
CA THR A 30 -2.90 -3.92 4.78
C THR A 30 -3.56 -2.60 5.17
N THR A 31 -2.92 -1.78 6.00
CA THR A 31 -3.43 -0.45 6.38
C THR A 31 -3.59 0.44 5.16
N MET A 32 -2.61 0.44 4.24
CA MET A 32 -2.68 1.17 2.98
C MET A 32 -3.91 0.76 2.15
N TRP A 33 -4.09 -0.54 1.89
CA TRP A 33 -5.23 -1.05 1.12
C TRP A 33 -6.57 -0.75 1.76
N VAL A 34 -6.72 -1.02 3.06
CA VAL A 34 -8.00 -0.84 3.77
C VAL A 34 -8.39 0.63 3.78
N SER A 35 -7.43 1.51 4.06
CA SER A 35 -7.69 2.95 4.12
C SER A 35 -7.96 3.56 2.74
N SER A 36 -7.20 3.18 1.73
CA SER A 36 -7.44 3.56 0.33
C SER A 36 -8.81 3.11 -0.16
N ALA A 37 -9.16 1.83 0.06
CA ALA A 37 -10.45 1.28 -0.35
C ALA A 37 -11.61 1.94 0.39
N ALA A 38 -11.49 2.17 1.70
CA ALA A 38 -12.53 2.84 2.49
C ALA A 38 -12.76 4.28 2.04
N ALA A 39 -11.70 5.05 1.80
CA ALA A 39 -11.79 6.42 1.30
C ALA A 39 -12.40 6.46 -0.11
N SER A 40 -11.87 5.67 -1.04
CA SER A 40 -12.35 5.57 -2.44
C SER A 40 -13.82 5.18 -2.50
N THR A 41 -14.21 4.20 -1.68
CA THR A 41 -15.58 3.68 -1.60
C THR A 41 -16.54 4.72 -1.03
N SER A 42 -16.12 5.45 0.01
CA SER A 42 -16.93 6.53 0.60
C SER A 42 -17.12 7.68 -0.39
N ILE A 43 -16.06 8.08 -1.10
CA ILE A 43 -16.14 9.12 -2.13
C ILE A 43 -17.08 8.69 -3.26
N LEU A 44 -16.98 7.44 -3.73
CA LEU A 44 -17.88 6.92 -4.77
C LEU A 44 -19.35 6.92 -4.30
N ALA A 45 -19.61 6.50 -3.06
CA ALA A 45 -20.96 6.45 -2.50
C ALA A 45 -21.61 7.84 -2.36
N LEU A 46 -20.79 8.87 -2.13
CA LEU A 46 -21.21 10.26 -2.00
C LEU A 46 -21.39 10.99 -3.33
N GLN A 47 -21.09 10.36 -4.48
CA GLN A 47 -21.28 11.01 -5.77
C GLN A 47 -22.77 11.24 -6.06
N PRO A 48 -23.15 12.45 -6.52
CA PRO A 48 -24.56 12.80 -6.75
C PRO A 48 -25.16 12.08 -7.96
N HIS A 49 -24.34 11.67 -8.91
CA HIS A 49 -24.75 10.96 -10.12
C HIS A 49 -24.14 9.56 -10.13
N PRO A 50 -24.86 8.56 -10.68
CA PRO A 50 -24.29 7.23 -10.85
C PRO A 50 -23.12 7.26 -11.83
N SER A 51 -22.13 6.40 -11.60
CA SER A 51 -21.00 6.20 -12.50
C SER A 51 -21.44 5.82 -13.92
N GLY A 52 -20.74 6.33 -14.94
CA GLY A 52 -20.86 5.87 -16.33
C GLY A 52 -20.32 4.45 -16.52
N ASN A 53 -19.28 4.10 -15.77
CA ASN A 53 -18.67 2.78 -15.80
C ASN A 53 -19.55 1.73 -15.10
N ASP A 54 -19.89 0.64 -15.80
CA ASP A 54 -20.77 -0.41 -15.29
C ASP A 54 -20.27 -1.07 -13.98
N VAL A 55 -18.97 -1.23 -13.81
CA VAL A 55 -18.36 -1.87 -12.62
C VAL A 55 -18.46 -0.92 -11.43
N LEU A 56 -18.06 0.34 -11.61
CA LEU A 56 -18.17 1.35 -10.56
C LEU A 56 -19.63 1.63 -10.22
N ARG A 57 -20.54 1.63 -11.20
CA ARG A 57 -21.98 1.79 -10.95
C ARG A 57 -22.55 0.69 -10.08
N ARG A 58 -22.17 -0.58 -10.32
CA ARG A 58 -22.57 -1.70 -9.45
C ARG A 58 -22.00 -1.55 -8.04
N TRP A 59 -20.71 -1.18 -7.94
CA TRP A 59 -20.07 -0.96 -6.65
C TRP A 59 -20.72 0.19 -5.87
N GLN A 60 -20.98 1.32 -6.52
CA GLN A 60 -21.67 2.47 -5.96
C GLN A 60 -23.05 2.08 -5.45
N SER A 61 -23.87 1.39 -6.26
CA SER A 61 -25.20 0.93 -5.83
C SER A 61 -25.15 0.06 -4.57
N PHE A 62 -24.15 -0.82 -4.45
CA PHE A 62 -24.00 -1.68 -3.27
C PHE A 62 -23.63 -0.87 -2.02
N VAL A 63 -22.74 0.12 -2.16
CA VAL A 63 -22.20 0.88 -1.04
C VAL A 63 -23.13 2.02 -0.62
N THR A 64 -23.73 2.74 -1.55
CA THR A 64 -24.68 3.84 -1.25
C THR A 64 -25.83 3.33 -0.38
N GLN A 65 -26.29 2.09 -0.58
CA GLN A 65 -27.30 1.46 0.28
C GLN A 65 -26.83 1.29 1.73
N ARG A 66 -25.54 1.05 1.96
CA ARG A 66 -24.94 0.88 3.30
C ARG A 66 -24.63 2.20 3.98
N VAL A 67 -24.41 3.26 3.21
CA VAL A 67 -23.94 4.55 3.70
C VAL A 67 -25.09 5.54 3.95
N LYS A 68 -26.27 5.29 3.37
CA LYS A 68 -27.44 6.18 3.46
C LYS A 68 -27.87 6.56 4.88
N ASP A 69 -27.68 5.66 5.84
CA ASP A 69 -28.10 5.86 7.23
C ASP A 69 -26.96 6.38 8.13
N ILE A 70 -25.78 6.63 7.57
CA ILE A 70 -24.61 7.11 8.32
C ILE A 70 -24.61 8.65 8.30
N PRO A 71 -24.45 9.32 9.45
CA PRO A 71 -24.31 10.78 9.51
C PRO A 71 -23.12 11.29 8.68
N ASP A 72 -23.33 12.37 7.92
CA ASP A 72 -22.29 12.99 7.09
C ASP A 72 -21.01 13.31 7.87
N SER A 73 -21.14 13.80 9.12
CA SER A 73 -20.00 14.11 9.98
C SER A 73 -19.11 12.88 10.25
N ILE A 74 -19.71 11.70 10.39
CA ILE A 74 -19.00 10.43 10.59
C ILE A 74 -18.32 10.01 9.29
N LEU A 75 -18.98 10.18 8.15
CA LEU A 75 -18.40 9.89 6.83
C LEU A 75 -17.20 10.77 6.53
N PHE A 76 -17.31 12.09 6.73
CA PHE A 76 -16.20 13.02 6.55
C PHE A 76 -15.02 12.70 7.47
N THR A 77 -15.29 12.39 8.74
CA THR A 77 -14.24 12.01 9.69
C THR A 77 -13.56 10.70 9.28
N SER A 78 -14.34 9.72 8.82
CA SER A 78 -13.82 8.45 8.32
C SER A 78 -12.94 8.62 7.09
N ILE A 79 -13.38 9.42 6.11
CA ILE A 79 -12.60 9.74 4.90
C ILE A 79 -11.28 10.43 5.28
N ALA A 80 -11.33 11.42 6.18
CA ALA A 80 -10.14 12.14 6.62
C ALA A 80 -9.14 11.20 7.32
N LEU A 81 -9.62 10.36 8.24
CA LEU A 81 -8.79 9.40 8.96
C LEU A 81 -8.17 8.37 8.01
N CYS A 82 -8.97 7.81 7.09
CA CYS A 82 -8.48 6.87 6.09
C CYS A 82 -7.44 7.52 5.18
N SER A 83 -7.68 8.75 4.73
CA SER A 83 -6.72 9.48 3.88
C SER A 83 -5.40 9.73 4.61
N ALA A 84 -5.44 10.07 5.90
CA ALA A 84 -4.24 10.26 6.72
C ALA A 84 -3.46 8.95 6.92
N LEU A 85 -4.15 7.84 7.22
CA LEU A 85 -3.53 6.52 7.37
C LEU A 85 -2.93 6.02 6.06
N TYR A 86 -3.61 6.26 4.94
CA TYR A 86 -3.12 5.95 3.61
C TYR A 86 -1.84 6.72 3.31
N ALA A 87 -1.84 8.04 3.52
CA ALA A 87 -0.67 8.90 3.30
C ALA A 87 0.51 8.49 4.20
N ALA A 88 0.26 8.21 5.48
CA ALA A 88 1.29 7.72 6.41
C ALA A 88 1.89 6.39 5.95
N SER A 89 1.05 5.47 5.45
CA SER A 89 1.50 4.17 4.93
C SER A 89 2.35 4.35 3.67
N CYS A 90 1.91 5.18 2.72
CA CYS A 90 2.67 5.50 1.52
C CYS A 90 4.02 6.15 1.86
N MET A 91 4.03 7.08 2.80
CA MET A 91 5.25 7.77 3.24
C MET A 91 6.23 6.78 3.89
N HIS A 92 5.73 5.85 4.71
CA HIS A 92 6.56 4.79 5.28
C HIS A 92 7.22 3.93 4.18
N ILE A 93 6.45 3.53 3.15
CA ILE A 93 6.99 2.76 2.02
C ILE A 93 8.03 3.59 1.26
N TYR A 94 7.75 4.87 0.97
CA TYR A 94 8.68 5.78 0.33
C TYR A 94 10.01 5.91 1.09
N CYS A 95 9.96 6.08 2.42
CA CYS A 95 11.16 6.14 3.25
C CYS A 95 12.00 4.86 3.19
N THR A 96 11.37 3.70 2.97
CA THR A 96 12.09 2.42 2.85
C THR A 96 12.64 2.15 1.45
N ALA A 97 12.00 2.66 0.40
CA ALA A 97 12.32 2.38 -0.99
C ALA A 97 12.03 3.58 -1.91
N PRO A 98 12.75 4.70 -1.78
CA PRO A 98 12.37 5.96 -2.43
C PRO A 98 12.44 5.90 -3.95
N ARG A 99 13.49 5.29 -4.51
CA ARG A 99 13.65 5.17 -5.98
C ARG A 99 12.58 4.27 -6.62
N PRO A 100 12.34 3.03 -6.15
CA PRO A 100 11.25 2.21 -6.69
C PRO A 100 9.88 2.87 -6.57
N VAL A 101 9.60 3.53 -5.44
CA VAL A 101 8.32 4.21 -5.22
C VAL A 101 8.14 5.37 -6.19
N ALA A 102 9.17 6.20 -6.41
CA ALA A 102 9.11 7.28 -7.39
C ALA A 102 8.83 6.77 -8.80
N ILE A 103 9.52 5.70 -9.24
CA ILE A 103 9.30 5.09 -10.56
C ILE A 103 7.86 4.59 -10.70
N VAL A 104 7.36 3.87 -9.68
CA VAL A 104 5.98 3.36 -9.67
C VAL A 104 4.98 4.49 -9.70
N LEU A 105 5.13 5.52 -8.85
CA LEU A 105 4.23 6.67 -8.84
C LEU A 105 4.19 7.39 -10.18
N THR A 106 5.35 7.65 -10.79
CA THR A 106 5.43 8.27 -12.11
C THR A 106 4.74 7.41 -13.16
N ALA A 107 4.96 6.09 -13.15
CA ALA A 107 4.30 5.18 -14.08
C ALA A 107 2.77 5.16 -13.88
N CYS A 108 2.28 5.08 -12.64
CA CYS A 108 0.85 5.12 -12.34
C CYS A 108 0.21 6.43 -12.81
N ILE A 109 0.85 7.57 -12.55
CA ILE A 109 0.37 8.88 -12.99
C ILE A 109 0.31 8.93 -14.52
N LEU A 110 1.37 8.52 -15.22
CA LEU A 110 1.40 8.49 -16.68
C LEU A 110 0.31 7.58 -17.26
N LEU A 111 0.09 6.40 -16.68
CA LEU A 111 -0.97 5.48 -17.10
C LEU A 111 -2.36 6.10 -16.93
N VAL A 112 -2.63 6.76 -15.80
CA VAL A 112 -3.91 7.45 -15.58
C VAL A 112 -4.08 8.64 -16.54
N PHE A 113 -3.00 9.36 -16.85
CA PHE A 113 -3.02 10.43 -17.85
C PHE A 113 -3.35 9.90 -19.25
N LEU A 114 -2.65 8.84 -19.69
CA LEU A 114 -2.93 8.19 -20.97
C LEU A 114 -4.38 7.70 -21.05
N GLU A 115 -4.85 7.09 -19.97
CA GLU A 115 -6.24 6.65 -19.85
C GLU A 115 -7.23 7.82 -19.88
N THR A 116 -6.80 9.03 -19.52
CA THR A 116 -7.63 10.25 -19.58
C THR A 116 -7.76 10.76 -20.99
N VAL A 117 -6.70 10.64 -21.79
CA VAL A 117 -6.74 10.97 -23.21
C VAL A 117 -7.54 9.93 -24.00
N TRP A 118 -7.38 8.64 -23.67
CA TRP A 118 -8.07 7.55 -24.37
C TRP A 118 -9.55 7.40 -23.95
N ASN A 119 -9.84 7.66 -22.68
CA ASN A 119 -11.15 7.45 -22.05
C ASN A 119 -11.75 6.05 -22.29
N GLY A 120 -10.92 5.00 -22.16
CA GLY A 120 -11.36 3.62 -22.39
C GLY A 120 -12.18 3.04 -21.24
N LEU A 121 -11.93 3.50 -20.01
CA LEU A 121 -12.62 3.09 -18.80
C LEU A 121 -13.98 3.76 -18.61
N ASP A 122 -14.32 4.78 -19.41
CA ASP A 122 -15.58 5.54 -19.28
C ASP A 122 -15.83 6.04 -17.84
N VAL A 123 -14.82 6.69 -17.28
CA VAL A 123 -14.81 7.21 -15.89
C VAL A 123 -14.56 8.71 -15.87
N THR A 124 -15.25 9.39 -14.97
CA THR A 124 -15.13 10.82 -14.72
C THR A 124 -13.76 11.19 -14.15
N PRO A 125 -13.31 12.45 -14.27
CA PRO A 125 -12.10 12.95 -13.62
C PRO A 125 -12.05 12.67 -12.11
N VAL A 126 -13.20 12.75 -11.44
CA VAL A 126 -13.31 12.48 -10.00
C VAL A 126 -13.06 10.99 -9.71
N GLU A 127 -13.67 10.07 -10.46
CA GLU A 127 -13.46 8.63 -10.26
C GLU A 127 -12.03 8.21 -10.59
N ARG A 128 -11.41 8.85 -11.58
CA ARG A 128 -9.99 8.64 -11.91
C ARG A 128 -9.08 8.97 -10.75
N LEU A 129 -9.31 10.12 -10.11
CA LEU A 129 -8.49 10.58 -8.99
C LEU A 129 -8.83 9.88 -7.67
N ALA A 130 -10.11 9.59 -7.44
CA ALA A 130 -10.59 9.05 -6.16
C ALA A 130 -10.57 7.52 -6.11
N VAL A 131 -10.55 6.81 -7.24
CA VAL A 131 -10.66 5.34 -7.28
C VAL A 131 -9.54 4.72 -8.13
N VAL A 132 -9.41 5.13 -9.40
CA VAL A 132 -8.47 4.46 -10.33
C VAL A 132 -7.01 4.70 -9.90
N LEU A 133 -6.62 5.95 -9.66
CA LEU A 133 -5.26 6.31 -9.31
C LEU A 133 -4.82 5.68 -7.96
N PRO A 134 -5.58 5.78 -6.85
CA PRO A 134 -5.23 5.10 -5.61
C PRO A 134 -5.06 3.59 -5.79
N THR A 135 -5.97 2.94 -6.54
CA THR A 135 -5.89 1.49 -6.80
C THR A 135 -4.61 1.12 -7.56
N MET A 136 -4.24 1.88 -8.59
CA MET A 136 -3.00 1.63 -9.33
C MET A 136 -1.75 1.83 -8.44
N ILE A 137 -1.75 2.86 -7.60
CA ILE A 137 -0.67 3.12 -6.64
C ILE A 137 -0.58 1.96 -5.65
N ASP A 138 -1.71 1.50 -5.10
CA ASP A 138 -1.77 0.38 -4.17
C ASP A 138 -1.14 -0.89 -4.74
N PHE A 139 -1.49 -1.24 -5.98
CA PHE A 139 -0.87 -2.37 -6.67
C PHE A 139 0.63 -2.20 -6.84
N GLY A 140 1.08 -1.02 -7.29
CA GLY A 140 2.49 -0.73 -7.49
C GLY A 140 3.31 -0.75 -6.18
N LEU A 141 2.77 -0.17 -5.11
CA LEU A 141 3.41 -0.17 -3.79
C LEU A 141 3.42 -1.56 -3.16
N SER A 142 2.37 -2.35 -3.38
CA SER A 142 2.31 -3.76 -2.95
C SER A 142 3.38 -4.59 -3.64
N TRP A 143 3.60 -4.37 -4.94
CA TRP A 143 4.70 -5.00 -5.66
C TRP A 143 6.06 -4.70 -5.03
N ILE A 144 6.31 -3.45 -4.64
CA ILE A 144 7.54 -3.05 -3.95
C ILE A 144 7.67 -3.79 -2.61
N LEU A 145 6.61 -3.82 -1.80
CA LEU A 145 6.61 -4.52 -0.50
C LEU A 145 6.95 -6.01 -0.64
N VAL A 146 6.38 -6.69 -1.64
CA VAL A 146 6.64 -8.11 -1.93
C VAL A 146 8.05 -8.31 -2.48
N HIS A 147 8.51 -7.49 -3.40
CA HIS A 147 9.85 -7.65 -3.97
C HIS A 147 10.95 -7.37 -2.93
N HIS A 148 10.70 -6.43 -2.02
CA HIS A 148 11.63 -6.10 -0.94
C HIS A 148 11.61 -7.12 0.21
N SER A 149 10.53 -7.90 0.36
CA SER A 149 10.47 -9.05 1.28
C SER A 149 11.20 -10.26 0.71
N ARG A 150 11.16 -10.50 -0.61
CA ARG A 150 11.91 -11.58 -1.28
C ARG A 150 13.43 -11.40 -1.29
N LYS A 151 13.93 -10.15 -1.35
CA LYS A 151 15.38 -9.87 -1.26
C LYS A 151 15.98 -10.05 0.15
N LEU A 152 15.14 -10.09 1.18
CA LEU A 152 15.59 -10.23 2.57
C LEU A 152 16.13 -11.63 2.92
N PRO A 153 15.48 -12.75 2.53
CA PRO A 153 16.01 -14.10 2.80
C PRO A 153 17.32 -14.39 2.07
N ASP A 154 17.53 -13.87 0.85
CA ASP A 154 18.76 -14.12 0.08
C ASP A 154 20.00 -13.56 0.77
N LEU A 155 19.94 -12.32 1.29
CA LEU A 155 21.05 -11.72 2.05
C LEU A 155 21.35 -12.46 3.37
N VAL A 156 20.31 -12.98 4.04
CA VAL A 156 20.48 -13.77 5.27
C VAL A 156 21.10 -15.14 4.98
N LEU A 157 20.81 -15.73 3.82
CA LEU A 157 21.37 -17.00 3.37
C LEU A 157 22.79 -16.86 2.81
N GLU A 158 23.11 -15.77 2.10
CA GLU A 158 24.45 -15.47 1.60
C GLU A 158 25.44 -15.16 2.74
N GLY A 159 25.02 -14.40 3.75
CA GLY A 159 25.81 -14.17 4.96
C GLY A 159 26.15 -15.47 5.70
N ARG A 160 25.26 -16.47 5.65
CA ARG A 160 25.46 -17.80 6.26
C ARG A 160 26.41 -18.71 5.47
N LYS A 161 26.52 -18.52 4.15
CA LYS A 161 27.43 -19.30 3.29
C LYS A 161 28.86 -18.77 3.31
N SER A 162 29.06 -17.50 3.66
CA SER A 162 30.38 -16.89 3.74
C SER A 162 31.11 -17.16 5.09
N GLU A 163 30.44 -17.80 6.05
CA GLU A 163 30.98 -18.15 7.38
C GLU A 163 31.29 -19.67 7.54
N VAL A 164 31.27 -20.45 6.45
CA VAL A 164 31.68 -21.88 6.45
C VAL A 164 33.00 -22.06 5.73
#